data_AF-A0A662VIY0-F1
#
_entry.id   AF-A0A662VIY0-F1
#
_cell.length_a   1.000
_cell.length_b   1.000
_cell.length_c   1.000
_cell.angle_alpha   90.00
_cell.angle_beta   90.00
_cell.angle_gamma   90.00
#
_symmetry.space_group_name_H-M   'P 1'
#
loop_
_entity.id
_entity.type
_entity.pdbx_description
1 polymer ?
#
loop_
_entity_poly.entity_id
_entity_poly.type
_entity_poly.pdbx_seq_one_letter_code
_entity_poly.pdbx_strand_id
1 'polypeptide(L)' 'MPLRPARCYTHFSGPPYTRREYIPGVPQPKIVKFEMGNIHGDYDYVAELVMIEAGQVRHNALEAARVMA' A
#
# COMPACT_ATOMS: atom_id res chain seq x y z
N MET A 1 -9.21 3.31 19.02
CA MET A 1 -8.64 1.97 19.24
C MET A 1 -7.18 1.99 18.74
N PRO A 2 -6.21 1.49 19.49
CA PRO A 2 -4.80 1.50 19.07
C PRO A 2 -4.58 0.64 17.82
N LEU A 3 -3.60 1.04 16.99
CA LEU A 3 -3.23 0.30 15.78
C LEU A 3 -2.66 -1.07 16.16
N ARG A 4 -3.23 -2.15 15.60
CA ARG A 4 -2.70 -3.52 15.81
C ARG A 4 -1.34 -3.68 15.12
N PRO A 5 -0.38 -4.44 15.68
CA PRO A 5 0.94 -4.63 15.10
C PRO A 5 0.89 -5.31 13.73
N ALA A 6 1.89 -5.03 12.87
CA ALA A 6 1.99 -5.49 11.47
C ALA A 6 1.73 -7.00 11.29
N ARG A 7 2.37 -7.81 12.15
CA ARG A 7 2.31 -9.28 12.15
C ARG A 7 0.91 -9.89 12.10
N CYS A 8 -0.11 -9.19 12.60
CA CYS A 8 -1.49 -9.70 12.59
C CYS A 8 -2.14 -9.72 11.21
N TYR A 9 -1.60 -8.97 10.23
CA TYR A 9 -2.19 -8.86 8.89
C TYR A 9 -1.20 -9.24 7.78
N THR A 10 0.00 -9.72 8.10
CA THR A 10 1.02 -10.02 7.07
C THR A 10 0.58 -11.18 6.16
N HIS A 11 -0.04 -12.21 6.73
CA HIS A 11 -0.49 -13.39 6.00
C HIS A 11 -1.96 -13.27 5.60
N PHE A 12 -2.28 -13.75 4.40
CA PHE A 12 -3.66 -13.84 3.92
C PHE A 12 -4.41 -14.89 4.74
N SER A 13 -5.49 -14.47 5.39
CA SER A 13 -6.31 -15.34 6.28
C SER A 13 -7.67 -15.71 5.68
N GLY A 14 -8.05 -15.11 4.54
CA GLY A 14 -9.36 -15.33 3.94
C GLY A 14 -9.50 -14.69 2.56
N PRO A 15 -10.71 -14.74 1.98
CA PRO A 15 -10.99 -14.15 0.67
C PRO A 15 -10.86 -12.60 0.70
N PRO A 16 -10.64 -11.96 -0.46
CA PRO A 16 -10.48 -10.51 -0.56
C PRO A 16 -11.77 -9.76 -0.18
N TYR A 17 -11.65 -8.79 0.73
CA TYR A 17 -12.76 -7.96 1.22
C TYR A 17 -12.75 -6.58 0.56
N THR A 18 -13.28 -6.49 -0.67
CA THR A 18 -13.12 -5.31 -1.53
C THR A 18 -14.42 -4.71 -2.08
N ARG A 19 -15.55 -5.43 -2.01
CA ARG A 19 -16.83 -5.02 -2.59
C ARG A 19 -17.49 -3.90 -1.78
N ARG A 20 -17.32 -2.65 -2.22
CA ARG A 20 -17.73 -1.44 -1.48
C ARG A 20 -19.25 -1.34 -1.30
N GLU A 21 -20.02 -1.95 -2.18
CA GLU A 21 -21.49 -2.01 -2.11
C GLU A 21 -22.00 -2.79 -0.88
N TYR A 22 -21.21 -3.71 -0.34
CA TYR A 22 -21.56 -4.50 0.85
C TYR A 22 -20.84 -4.04 2.13
N ILE A 23 -19.93 -3.06 2.04
CA ILE A 23 -19.03 -2.67 3.13
C ILE A 23 -19.23 -1.19 3.47
N PRO A 24 -20.11 -0.86 4.43
CA PRO A 24 -20.27 0.51 4.88
C PRO A 24 -19.09 0.94 5.77
N GLY A 25 -18.72 2.22 5.70
CA GLY A 25 -17.77 2.83 6.63
C GLY A 25 -16.29 2.46 6.43
N VAL A 26 -15.89 2.06 5.22
CA VAL A 26 -14.47 1.82 4.91
C VAL A 26 -13.65 3.10 5.13
N PRO A 27 -12.61 3.06 5.98
CA PRO A 27 -11.76 4.23 6.21
C PRO A 27 -10.96 4.58 4.94
N GLN A 28 -10.72 5.87 4.74
CA GLN A 28 -9.89 6.32 3.63
C GLN A 28 -8.44 5.83 3.78
N PRO A 29 -7.79 5.34 2.71
CA PRO A 29 -6.36 5.03 2.74
C PRO A 29 -5.51 6.24 3.09
N LYS A 30 -4.41 6.03 3.84
CA LYS A 30 -3.48 7.11 4.22
C LYS A 30 -2.62 7.60 3.04
N ILE A 31 -2.26 6.71 2.13
CA ILE A 31 -1.56 7.08 0.90
C ILE A 31 -2.57 7.70 -0.08
N VAL A 32 -2.25 8.89 -0.57
CA VAL A 32 -3.11 9.65 -1.52
C VAL A 32 -2.39 9.88 -2.85
N LYS A 33 -1.07 10.07 -2.83
CA LYS A 33 -0.25 10.29 -4.02
C LYS A 33 0.61 9.07 -4.28
N PHE A 34 0.60 8.55 -5.50
CA PHE A 34 1.39 7.38 -5.89
C PHE A 34 2.59 7.74 -6.77
N GLU A 35 2.56 8.92 -7.39
CA GLU A 35 3.60 9.40 -8.30
C GLU A 35 4.22 10.68 -7.75
N MET A 36 5.53 10.84 -7.96
CA MET A 36 6.32 11.99 -7.48
C MET A 36 7.41 12.37 -8.48
N GLY A 37 7.88 13.61 -8.39
CA GLY A 37 8.88 14.14 -9.32
C GLY A 37 8.29 14.54 -10.66
N ASN A 38 9.09 14.44 -11.72
CA ASN A 38 8.66 14.76 -13.08
C ASN A 38 8.14 13.49 -13.78
N ILE A 39 6.82 13.33 -13.79
CA ILE A 39 6.12 12.17 -14.35
C ILE A 39 6.21 12.14 -15.89
N HIS A 40 6.49 13.28 -16.51
CA HIS A 40 6.61 13.43 -17.96
C HIS A 40 8.06 13.56 -18.43
N GLY A 41 9.03 13.24 -17.58
CA GLY A 41 10.44 13.19 -17.97
C GLY A 41 10.73 11.99 -18.87
N ASP A 42 11.69 12.16 -19.77
CA ASP A 42 12.27 11.05 -20.54
C ASP A 42 13.55 10.58 -19.82
N TYR A 43 13.63 9.29 -19.51
CA TYR A 43 14.67 8.72 -18.66
C TYR A 43 15.22 7.44 -19.28
N ASP A 44 16.55 7.31 -19.29
CA ASP A 44 17.25 6.16 -19.89
C ASP A 44 17.17 4.87 -19.03
N TYR A 45 16.86 4.99 -17.74
CA TYR A 45 16.95 3.89 -16.77
C TYR A 45 15.72 3.79 -15.87
N VAL A 46 15.36 2.55 -15.49
CA VAL A 46 14.26 2.23 -14.58
C VAL A 46 14.79 1.37 -13.42
N ALA A 47 14.42 1.73 -12.20
CA ALA A 47 14.69 0.94 -11.00
C ALA A 47 13.36 0.50 -10.37
N GLU A 48 13.23 -0.79 -10.08
CA GLU A 48 12.01 -1.38 -9.53
C GLU A 48 12.28 -2.09 -8.20
N LEU A 49 11.37 -1.91 -7.24
CA LEU A 49 11.37 -2.68 -6.00
C LEU A 49 10.36 -3.81 -6.11
N VAL A 50 10.85 -5.05 -6.08
CA VAL A 50 10.04 -6.26 -6.27
C VAL A 50 9.94 -7.04 -4.97
N MET A 51 8.73 -7.52 -4.67
CA MET A 51 8.49 -8.39 -3.52
C MET A 51 8.97 -9.81 -3.82
N ILE A 52 9.79 -10.39 -2.94
CA ILE A 52 10.26 -11.78 -3.04
C ILE A 52 9.34 -12.79 -2.34
N GLU A 53 8.45 -12.31 -1.48
CA GLU A 53 7.51 -13.13 -0.70
C GLU A 53 6.10 -12.55 -0.77
N ALA A 54 5.11 -13.45 -0.70
CA ALA A 54 3.71 -13.06 -0.68
C ALA A 54 3.32 -12.53 0.71
N GLY A 55 2.72 -11.35 0.74
CA GLY A 55 2.21 -10.77 1.97
C GLY A 55 1.36 -9.54 1.73
N GLN A 56 0.59 -9.16 2.75
CA GLN A 56 -0.25 -7.97 2.69
C GLN A 56 0.49 -6.75 3.24
N VAL A 57 0.74 -5.78 2.36
CA VAL A 57 1.35 -4.49 2.71
C VAL A 57 0.24 -3.49 3.08
N ARG A 58 0.40 -2.83 4.23
CA ARG A 58 -0.59 -1.87 4.73
C ARG A 58 -0.38 -0.48 4.10
N HIS A 59 -1.46 0.28 3.97
CA HIS A 59 -1.42 1.68 3.49
C HIS A 59 -0.46 2.58 4.29
N ASN A 60 -0.29 2.34 5.59
CA ASN A 60 0.67 3.08 6.42
C ASN A 60 2.12 2.81 6.00
N ALA A 61 2.44 1.56 5.63
CA ALA A 61 3.78 1.19 5.19
C ALA A 61 4.07 1.78 3.80
N LEU A 62 3.08 1.79 2.90
CA LEU A 62 3.21 2.42 1.58
C LEU A 62 3.45 3.93 1.69
N GLU A 63 2.69 4.62 2.55
CA GLU A 63 2.89 6.07 2.74
C GLU A 63 4.25 6.36 3.41
N ALA A 64 4.70 5.52 4.34
CA ALA A 64 6.03 5.68 4.94
C ALA A 64 7.15 5.44 3.91
N ALA A 65 7.03 4.41 3.07
CA ALA A 65 7.97 4.14 2.00
C ALA A 65 8.03 5.30 0.99
N ARG A 66 6.86 5.85 0.64
CA ARG A 66 6.75 7.03 -0.22
C ARG A 66 7.47 8.23 0.36
N VAL A 67 7.33 8.53 1.65
CA VAL A 67 7.97 9.71 2.28
C VAL A 67 9.49 9.54 2.40
N MET A 68 9.98 8.31 2.53
CA MET A 68 11.40 8.01 2.65
C MET A 68 12.17 8.02 1.32
N ALA A 69 11.48 7.70 0.22
CA ALA A 69 12.03 7.68 -1.13
C ALA A 69 12.06 9.10 -1.73
#